data_AF-A0A6N9R2D9-F1
#
_entry.id   AF-A0A6N9R2D9-F1
#
_cell.length_a   1.000
_cell.length_b   1.000
_cell.length_c   1.000
_cell.angle_alpha   90.00
_cell.angle_beta   90.00
_cell.angle_gamma   90.00
#
_symmetry.space_group_name_H-M   'P 1'
#
loop_
_entity.id
_entity.type
_entity.pdbx_description
1 polymer ?
#
loop_
_entity_poly.entity_id
_entity_poly.type
_entity_poly.pdbx_seq_one_letter_code
_entity_poly.pdbx_strand_id
1 'polypeptide(L)'
;MKRSTQTIFITLATLVAVASGAGYSPSAAAQPARVQQAGADDLRAVYANAAEVAEGKRVAETSCANCHGTNGISTTTEVPNLAGQRAAYLHFELRAYKSGSRGDTAMNAAINFLSDDALLKAAAYYASLDPAQPASAAIGAKASSASTDPVQAGKAMAAGCVACHGEGGVSKTPGTPSLVGLDPKYLVTAMKAYKGGQRKNDVMKSMLAKATDADLSNIALHYALQKPARAQTTVPGDQEAGKSASAVCAGCHGDQGVSGTPVTPSLAGQNAQYLAAALRAYKDGSRSDESMKAFAASLDDGAIKNLSAYYAAQQPQPPKVSKPVSIAEWAQKCDRCHGINGNSTDPRLPALAAQRADYLEKVLHAYRTGARKSPQMAAMSDVLTETDIMNLAAHYARQKARAVVYVTLPAK
;
A
#
# COMPACT_ATOMS: atom_id res chain seq x y z
N MET A 1 46.48 14.53 -58.87
CA MET A 1 45.72 14.81 -60.12
C MET A 1 46.03 13.70 -61.12
N LYS A 2 44.97 13.04 -61.65
CA LYS A 2 44.93 12.15 -62.84
C LYS A 2 45.71 10.82 -62.70
N ARG A 3 45.25 9.62 -63.11
CA ARG A 3 44.09 9.03 -63.80
C ARG A 3 44.15 7.52 -63.44
N SER A 4 43.09 6.90 -62.93
CA SER A 4 42.18 5.97 -63.64
C SER A 4 42.88 4.85 -64.44
N THR A 5 42.74 3.61 -63.95
CA THR A 5 42.70 2.40 -64.78
C THR A 5 41.67 1.43 -64.18
N GLN A 6 40.67 1.08 -65.00
CA GLN A 6 39.64 0.08 -64.73
C GLN A 6 40.21 -1.33 -64.83
N THR A 7 39.72 -2.25 -63.99
CA THR A 7 39.79 -3.68 -64.26
C THR A 7 38.42 -4.30 -64.09
N ILE A 8 37.94 -4.86 -65.19
CA ILE A 8 36.73 -5.64 -65.39
C ILE A 8 36.84 -6.96 -64.62
N PHE A 9 35.79 -7.39 -63.93
CA PHE A 9 35.62 -8.80 -63.58
C PHE A 9 34.21 -9.31 -63.89
N ILE A 10 34.26 -10.49 -64.49
CA ILE A 10 33.25 -11.27 -65.17
C ILE A 10 32.22 -11.82 -64.17
N THR A 11 30.94 -11.70 -64.54
CA THR A 11 29.79 -12.33 -63.90
C THR A 11 29.83 -13.84 -64.09
N LEU A 12 29.90 -14.60 -62.99
CA LEU A 12 29.54 -16.02 -62.97
C LEU A 12 28.28 -16.18 -62.12
N ALA A 13 27.22 -16.66 -62.75
CA ALA A 13 25.94 -16.95 -62.11
C ALA A 13 26.01 -18.28 -61.36
N THR A 14 25.59 -18.27 -60.09
CA THR A 14 25.19 -19.49 -59.37
C THR A 14 23.89 -19.20 -58.62
N LEU A 15 22.85 -19.94 -59.01
CA LEU A 15 21.58 -20.06 -58.29
C LEU A 15 21.84 -20.62 -56.88
N VAL A 16 21.32 -19.94 -55.85
CA VAL A 16 20.96 -20.58 -54.57
C VAL A 16 19.61 -20.03 -54.12
N ALA A 17 18.74 -20.98 -53.75
CA ALA A 17 17.34 -20.80 -53.40
C ALA A 17 17.10 -19.84 -52.22
N VAL A 18 16.06 -19.02 -52.34
CA VAL A 18 15.52 -18.22 -51.24
C VAL A 18 14.73 -19.14 -50.32
N ALA A 19 15.30 -19.47 -49.17
CA ALA A 19 14.58 -20.02 -48.02
C ALA A 19 14.18 -18.85 -47.10
N SER A 20 12.89 -18.78 -46.82
CA SER A 20 12.22 -17.78 -46.00
C SER A 20 12.80 -17.68 -44.58
N GLY A 21 13.46 -16.56 -44.28
CA GLY A 21 13.80 -16.15 -42.93
C GLY A 21 12.69 -15.28 -42.36
N ALA A 22 11.92 -15.81 -41.40
CA ALA A 22 10.97 -15.07 -40.61
C ALA A 22 11.71 -13.99 -39.79
N GLY A 23 11.65 -12.75 -40.26
CA GLY A 23 12.09 -11.57 -39.51
C GLY A 23 11.14 -11.31 -38.35
N TYR A 24 11.62 -11.57 -37.15
CA TYR A 24 10.97 -11.21 -35.89
C TYR A 24 10.84 -9.69 -35.82
N SER A 25 9.64 -9.16 -36.07
CA SER A 25 9.34 -7.75 -35.79
C SER A 25 9.25 -7.59 -34.27
N PRO A 26 9.93 -6.61 -33.66
CA PRO A 26 9.68 -6.31 -32.26
C PRO A 26 8.22 -5.91 -32.14
N SER A 27 7.51 -6.67 -31.31
CA SER A 27 6.13 -6.44 -30.92
C SER A 27 5.89 -4.95 -30.81
N ALA A 28 4.91 -4.44 -31.56
CA ALA A 28 4.38 -3.11 -31.38
C ALA A 28 4.05 -2.96 -29.90
N ALA A 29 4.94 -2.27 -29.17
CA ALA A 29 4.69 -1.91 -27.78
C ALA A 29 3.33 -1.22 -27.79
N ALA A 30 2.38 -1.82 -27.07
CA ALA A 30 1.05 -1.27 -26.90
C ALA A 30 1.20 0.20 -26.52
N GLN A 31 0.91 1.09 -27.46
CA GLN A 31 0.89 2.50 -27.18
C GLN A 31 -0.09 2.69 -26.01
N PRO A 32 0.30 3.39 -24.93
CA PRO A 32 -0.65 3.69 -23.87
C PRO A 32 -1.83 4.39 -24.55
N ALA A 33 -3.03 3.87 -24.35
CA ALA A 33 -4.25 4.47 -24.88
C ALA A 33 -4.23 5.96 -24.49
N ARG A 34 -3.98 6.82 -25.48
CA ARG A 34 -3.96 8.26 -25.27
C ARG A 34 -5.39 8.62 -24.87
N VAL A 35 -5.59 9.01 -23.62
CA VAL A 35 -6.88 9.56 -23.18
C VAL A 35 -7.15 10.75 -24.10
N GLN A 36 -8.13 10.61 -24.98
CA GLN A 36 -8.55 11.68 -25.85
C GLN A 36 -9.02 12.82 -24.96
N GLN A 37 -8.48 14.03 -25.14
CA GLN A 37 -8.96 15.18 -24.39
C GLN A 37 -10.45 15.37 -24.67
N ALA A 38 -11.20 15.55 -23.59
CA ALA A 38 -12.65 15.65 -23.62
C ALA A 38 -13.10 16.77 -24.58
N GLY A 39 -13.89 16.40 -25.59
CA GLY A 39 -14.52 17.38 -26.50
C GLY A 39 -15.60 18.18 -25.76
N ALA A 40 -16.09 19.26 -26.38
CA ALA A 40 -17.21 20.05 -25.83
C ALA A 40 -18.46 19.19 -25.51
N ASP A 41 -18.63 18.08 -26.23
CA ASP A 41 -19.72 17.11 -26.05
C ASP A 41 -19.70 16.41 -24.68
N ASP A 42 -18.52 16.22 -24.07
CA ASP A 42 -18.38 15.48 -22.81
C ASP A 42 -18.87 16.28 -21.58
N LEU A 43 -19.21 17.56 -21.74
CA LEU A 43 -19.83 18.39 -20.71
C LEU A 43 -21.35 18.58 -20.92
N ARG A 44 -21.96 18.00 -21.96
CA ARG A 44 -23.38 18.25 -22.29
C ARG A 44 -24.35 17.89 -21.15
N ALA A 45 -24.03 16.85 -20.37
CA ALA A 45 -24.81 16.44 -19.21
C ALA A 45 -24.90 17.54 -18.13
N VAL A 46 -23.90 18.43 -18.05
CA VAL A 46 -23.86 19.55 -17.09
C VAL A 46 -24.91 20.61 -17.41
N TYR A 47 -25.27 20.74 -18.69
CA TYR A 47 -26.17 21.79 -19.18
C TYR A 47 -27.56 21.27 -19.56
N ALA A 48 -27.96 20.13 -18.98
CA ALA A 48 -29.28 19.58 -19.23
C ALA A 48 -30.39 20.51 -18.72
N ASN A 49 -31.44 20.69 -19.54
CA ASN A 49 -32.59 21.50 -19.14
C ASN A 49 -33.60 20.68 -18.30
N ALA A 50 -34.62 21.35 -17.75
CA ALA A 50 -35.61 20.71 -16.88
C ALA A 50 -36.40 19.57 -17.55
N ALA A 51 -36.70 19.67 -18.85
CA ALA A 51 -37.40 18.62 -19.58
C ALA A 51 -36.50 17.37 -19.75
N GLU A 52 -35.21 17.58 -20.00
CA GLU A 52 -34.21 16.51 -20.09
C GLU A 52 -34.01 15.80 -18.75
N VAL A 53 -33.97 16.56 -17.64
CA VAL A 53 -33.93 16.00 -16.28
C VAL A 53 -35.18 15.19 -15.97
N ALA A 54 -36.37 15.67 -16.37
CA ALA A 54 -37.63 14.95 -16.18
C ALA A 54 -37.70 13.65 -17.01
N GLU A 55 -37.08 13.62 -18.19
CA GLU A 55 -36.92 12.40 -18.97
C GLU A 55 -35.90 11.45 -18.35
N GLY A 56 -34.78 11.98 -17.86
CA GLY A 56 -33.76 11.21 -17.14
C GLY A 56 -34.33 10.50 -15.91
N LYS A 57 -35.26 11.14 -15.20
CA LYS A 57 -36.00 10.52 -14.10
C LYS A 57 -36.72 9.25 -14.53
N ARG A 58 -37.44 9.29 -15.66
CA ARG A 58 -38.17 8.11 -16.19
C ARG A 58 -37.21 6.96 -16.49
N VAL A 59 -36.08 7.24 -17.12
CA VAL A 59 -35.03 6.24 -17.39
C VAL A 59 -34.46 5.65 -16.09
N ALA A 60 -34.17 6.51 -15.11
CA ALA A 60 -33.63 6.10 -13.82
C ALA A 60 -34.59 5.20 -13.02
N GLU A 61 -35.88 5.54 -13.00
CA GLU A 61 -36.92 4.75 -12.34
C GLU A 61 -37.09 3.37 -12.96
N THR A 62 -37.02 3.25 -14.29
CA THR A 62 -37.19 1.96 -14.98
C THR A 62 -35.96 1.07 -14.96
N SER A 63 -34.75 1.66 -14.96
CA SER A 63 -33.52 0.92 -15.28
C SER A 63 -32.46 0.95 -14.19
N CYS A 64 -32.53 1.87 -13.22
CA CYS A 64 -31.45 2.11 -12.26
C CYS A 64 -31.89 1.95 -10.79
N ALA A 65 -33.14 2.32 -10.47
CA ALA A 65 -33.63 2.44 -9.11
C ALA A 65 -33.59 1.13 -8.30
N ASN A 66 -33.70 -0.04 -8.96
CA ASN A 66 -33.66 -1.35 -8.29
C ASN A 66 -32.35 -1.63 -7.54
N CYS A 67 -31.24 -1.01 -7.96
CA CYS A 67 -29.93 -1.19 -7.32
C CYS A 67 -29.44 0.10 -6.65
N HIS A 68 -29.65 1.25 -7.31
CA HIS A 68 -29.13 2.53 -6.83
C HIS A 68 -30.10 3.29 -5.90
N GLY A 69 -31.31 2.77 -5.68
CA GLY A 69 -32.37 3.45 -4.96
C GLY A 69 -33.14 4.44 -5.83
N THR A 70 -34.39 4.70 -5.49
CA THR A 70 -35.30 5.61 -6.23
C THR A 70 -34.79 7.06 -6.23
N ASN A 71 -34.06 7.45 -5.18
CA ASN A 71 -33.42 8.75 -5.06
C ASN A 71 -31.90 8.70 -5.33
N GLY A 72 -31.36 7.60 -5.87
CA GLY A 72 -29.93 7.45 -6.12
C GLY A 72 -29.07 7.26 -4.87
N ILE A 73 -29.67 6.92 -3.74
CA ILE A 73 -28.98 6.51 -2.51
C ILE A 73 -29.17 5.00 -2.34
N SER A 74 -28.07 4.24 -2.48
CA SER A 74 -28.13 2.78 -2.52
C SER A 74 -27.96 2.15 -1.14
N THR A 75 -28.78 1.13 -0.86
CA THR A 75 -28.64 0.25 0.31
C THR A 75 -28.04 -1.12 -0.06
N THR A 76 -27.76 -1.39 -1.33
CA THR A 76 -27.24 -2.66 -1.83
C THR A 76 -25.71 -2.74 -1.69
N THR A 77 -25.17 -3.80 -1.08
CA THR A 77 -23.72 -4.00 -0.89
C THR A 77 -22.91 -3.71 -2.15
N GLU A 78 -21.86 -2.91 -2.01
CA GLU A 78 -20.94 -2.51 -3.09
C GLU A 78 -21.57 -1.74 -4.27
N VAL A 79 -22.80 -1.26 -4.13
CA VAL A 79 -23.46 -0.42 -5.15
C VAL A 79 -23.36 1.05 -4.74
N PRO A 80 -22.89 1.96 -5.61
CA PRO A 80 -22.64 3.35 -5.22
C PRO A 80 -23.92 4.18 -5.11
N ASN A 81 -23.81 5.23 -4.29
CA ASN A 81 -24.68 6.40 -4.35
C ASN A 81 -24.41 7.19 -5.63
N LEU A 82 -25.48 7.53 -6.37
CA LEU A 82 -25.46 8.34 -7.58
C LEU A 82 -25.95 9.78 -7.33
N ALA A 83 -26.77 9.98 -6.30
CA ALA A 83 -27.37 11.27 -5.97
C ALA A 83 -26.32 12.36 -5.73
N GLY A 84 -26.46 13.50 -6.42
CA GLY A 84 -25.55 14.65 -6.30
C GLY A 84 -24.14 14.43 -6.87
N GLN A 85 -23.90 13.32 -7.57
CA GLN A 85 -22.65 13.07 -8.27
C GLN A 85 -22.51 13.96 -9.52
N ARG A 86 -21.30 14.16 -10.04
CA ARG A 86 -21.08 15.07 -11.17
C ARG A 86 -21.68 14.52 -12.48
N ALA A 87 -22.48 15.34 -13.16
CA ALA A 87 -23.22 14.92 -14.35
C ALA A 87 -22.30 14.43 -15.48
N ALA A 88 -21.20 15.14 -15.77
CA ALA A 88 -20.25 14.71 -16.79
C ALA A 88 -19.50 13.43 -16.38
N TYR A 89 -19.09 13.30 -15.11
CA TYR A 89 -18.52 12.04 -14.60
C TYR A 89 -19.51 10.88 -14.76
N LEU A 90 -20.77 11.04 -14.34
CA LEU A 90 -21.78 9.99 -14.47
C LEU A 90 -21.99 9.57 -15.94
N HIS A 91 -22.12 10.53 -16.85
CA HIS A 91 -22.28 10.25 -18.28
C HIS A 91 -21.05 9.56 -18.87
N PHE A 92 -19.85 10.04 -18.54
CA PHE A 92 -18.58 9.43 -18.95
C PHE A 92 -18.48 7.97 -18.51
N GLU A 93 -18.83 7.69 -17.26
CA GLU A 93 -18.76 6.34 -16.70
C GLU A 93 -19.82 5.41 -17.29
N LEU A 94 -21.03 5.90 -17.56
CA LEU A 94 -22.06 5.14 -18.26
C LEU A 94 -21.62 4.76 -19.68
N ARG A 95 -20.96 5.68 -20.42
CA ARG A 95 -20.36 5.37 -21.73
C ARG A 95 -19.21 4.35 -21.61
N ALA A 96 -18.39 4.46 -20.57
CA ALA A 96 -17.32 3.51 -20.29
C ALA A 96 -17.86 2.10 -20.01
N TYR A 97 -18.95 1.98 -19.24
CA TYR A 97 -19.64 0.71 -19.04
C TYR A 97 -20.23 0.19 -20.36
N LYS A 98 -20.98 1.01 -21.11
CA LYS A 98 -21.63 0.58 -22.37
C LYS A 98 -20.63 0.10 -23.43
N SER A 99 -19.45 0.73 -23.50
CA SER A 99 -18.36 0.30 -24.40
C SER A 99 -17.59 -0.93 -23.91
N GLY A 100 -17.79 -1.38 -22.66
CA GLY A 100 -16.98 -2.41 -22.02
C GLY A 100 -15.60 -1.93 -21.56
N SER A 101 -15.28 -0.64 -21.75
CA SER A 101 -14.02 -0.04 -21.28
C SER A 101 -13.90 -0.05 -19.75
N ARG A 102 -15.05 -0.04 -19.07
CA ARG A 102 -15.19 -0.26 -17.64
C ARG A 102 -16.00 -1.54 -17.40
N GLY A 103 -15.41 -2.52 -16.71
CA GLY A 103 -16.05 -3.82 -16.48
C GLY A 103 -16.93 -3.82 -15.23
N ASP A 104 -18.20 -4.21 -15.40
CA ASP A 104 -19.10 -4.69 -14.34
C ASP A 104 -20.30 -5.36 -15.02
N THR A 105 -20.41 -6.70 -14.93
CA THR A 105 -21.39 -7.46 -15.71
C THR A 105 -22.84 -7.01 -15.46
N ALA A 106 -23.17 -6.62 -14.23
CA ALA A 106 -24.50 -6.14 -13.88
C ALA A 106 -24.77 -4.76 -14.49
N MET A 107 -23.84 -3.82 -14.35
CA MET A 107 -23.98 -2.48 -14.90
C MET A 107 -24.00 -2.49 -16.43
N ASN A 108 -23.14 -3.30 -17.07
CA ASN A 108 -23.12 -3.51 -18.52
C ASN A 108 -24.49 -3.98 -19.03
N ALA A 109 -25.06 -5.02 -18.41
CA ALA A 109 -26.37 -5.56 -18.78
C ALA A 109 -27.49 -4.53 -18.62
N ALA A 110 -27.45 -3.72 -17.55
CA ALA A 110 -28.47 -2.74 -17.23
C ALA A 110 -28.56 -1.56 -18.22
N ILE A 111 -27.51 -1.27 -19.00
CA ILE A 111 -27.46 -0.08 -19.87
C ILE A 111 -27.24 -0.35 -21.35
N ASN A 112 -26.94 -1.59 -21.73
CA ASN A 112 -26.61 -1.92 -23.14
C ASN A 112 -27.75 -1.57 -24.12
N PHE A 113 -29.00 -1.55 -23.65
CA PHE A 113 -30.17 -1.20 -24.46
C PHE A 113 -30.52 0.30 -24.45
N LEU A 114 -29.89 1.12 -23.60
CA LEU A 114 -30.17 2.55 -23.50
C LEU A 114 -29.39 3.34 -24.56
N SER A 115 -29.99 4.37 -25.15
CA SER A 115 -29.29 5.31 -26.05
C SER A 115 -28.31 6.19 -25.26
N ASP A 116 -27.31 6.79 -25.94
CA ASP A 116 -26.38 7.71 -25.26
C ASP A 116 -27.11 8.95 -24.70
N ASP A 117 -28.11 9.45 -25.43
CA ASP A 117 -28.99 10.52 -24.99
C ASP A 117 -29.77 10.16 -23.70
N ALA A 118 -30.27 8.92 -23.59
CA ALA A 118 -30.91 8.44 -22.37
C ALA A 118 -29.92 8.36 -21.19
N LEU A 119 -28.68 7.93 -21.43
CA LEU A 119 -27.63 7.89 -20.40
C LEU A 119 -27.25 9.29 -19.92
N LEU A 120 -27.15 10.25 -20.85
CA LEU A 120 -26.90 11.66 -20.54
C LEU A 120 -27.99 12.24 -19.64
N LYS A 121 -29.25 12.01 -19.99
CA LYS A 121 -30.42 12.49 -19.22
C LYS A 121 -30.48 11.85 -17.84
N ALA A 122 -30.23 10.54 -17.74
CA ALA A 122 -30.16 9.84 -16.45
C ALA A 122 -29.03 10.39 -15.56
N ALA A 123 -27.86 10.68 -16.14
CA ALA A 123 -26.74 11.30 -15.45
C ALA A 123 -27.10 12.70 -14.91
N ALA A 124 -27.75 13.53 -15.73
CA ALA A 124 -28.24 14.84 -15.31
C ALA A 124 -29.28 14.75 -14.19
N TYR A 125 -30.20 13.79 -14.27
CA TYR A 125 -31.19 13.55 -13.22
C TYR A 125 -30.53 13.21 -11.88
N TYR A 126 -29.67 12.20 -11.82
CA TYR A 126 -29.01 11.83 -10.56
C TYR A 126 -28.12 12.94 -10.00
N ALA A 127 -27.46 13.72 -10.87
CA ALA A 127 -26.69 14.88 -10.46
C ALA A 127 -27.53 16.00 -9.82
N SER A 128 -28.82 16.10 -10.17
CA SER A 128 -29.76 17.09 -9.62
C SER A 128 -30.33 16.73 -8.25
N LEU A 129 -30.15 15.48 -7.79
CA LEU A 129 -30.69 15.01 -6.52
C LEU A 129 -29.82 15.45 -5.34
N ASP A 130 -30.45 15.57 -4.17
CA ASP A 130 -29.73 15.80 -2.92
C ASP A 130 -28.80 14.61 -2.61
N PRO A 131 -27.51 14.87 -2.32
CA PRO A 131 -26.57 13.80 -2.08
C PRO A 131 -26.86 13.04 -0.78
N ALA A 132 -26.33 11.83 -0.70
CA ALA A 132 -26.44 11.00 0.48
C ALA A 132 -25.95 11.74 1.75
N GLN A 133 -26.61 11.47 2.87
CA GLN A 133 -26.12 11.93 4.15
C GLN A 133 -24.86 11.14 4.55
N PRO A 134 -23.93 11.76 5.31
CA PRO A 134 -22.80 11.04 5.87
C PRO A 134 -23.23 9.77 6.58
N ALA A 135 -22.42 8.72 6.47
CA ALA A 135 -22.62 7.51 7.26
C ALA A 135 -22.68 7.90 8.76
N SER A 136 -23.80 7.56 9.40
CA SER A 136 -23.95 7.65 10.85
C SER A 136 -22.84 6.83 11.52
N ALA A 137 -22.27 7.34 12.62
CA ALA A 137 -21.30 6.60 13.43
C ALA A 137 -21.85 5.27 14.03
N ALA A 138 -23.14 5.00 13.86
CA ALA A 138 -23.79 3.76 14.26
C ALA A 138 -24.32 3.01 13.02
N ILE A 139 -23.58 1.96 12.62
CA ILE A 139 -24.02 0.57 12.40
C ILE A 139 -22.74 -0.26 12.16
N GLY A 140 -22.43 -1.17 13.09
CA GLY A 140 -21.72 -2.42 12.79
C GLY A 140 -20.19 -2.44 12.71
N ALA A 141 -19.50 -1.34 12.42
CA ALA A 141 -18.04 -1.35 12.61
C ALA A 141 -17.76 -1.20 14.10
N LYS A 142 -17.11 -2.20 14.73
CA LYS A 142 -16.39 -1.94 15.99
C LYS A 142 -15.53 -0.71 15.70
N ALA A 143 -15.92 0.42 16.27
CA ALA A 143 -15.13 1.63 16.25
C ALA A 143 -13.79 1.23 16.86
N SER A 144 -12.79 0.95 16.02
CA SER A 144 -11.42 1.09 16.45
C SER A 144 -11.33 2.56 16.83
N SER A 145 -11.28 2.80 18.14
CA SER A 145 -11.11 4.11 18.76
C SER A 145 -10.22 4.94 17.86
N ALA A 146 -10.72 6.09 17.38
CA ALA A 146 -10.03 7.07 16.53
C ALA A 146 -8.56 6.71 16.36
N SER A 147 -8.24 5.92 15.33
CA SER A 147 -6.97 5.18 15.28
C SER A 147 -5.82 6.17 15.50
N THR A 148 -5.28 6.17 16.72
CA THR A 148 -4.07 6.90 17.05
C THR A 148 -3.02 6.46 16.02
N ASP A 149 -2.31 7.43 15.43
CA ASP A 149 -1.20 7.16 14.51
C ASP A 149 -0.37 5.98 15.06
N PRO A 150 -0.23 4.86 14.31
CA PRO A 150 0.50 3.67 14.75
C PRO A 150 1.88 3.99 15.34
N VAL A 151 2.55 5.02 14.82
CA VAL A 151 3.86 5.48 15.31
C VAL A 151 3.74 6.13 16.69
N GLN A 152 2.70 6.93 16.93
CA GLN A 152 2.45 7.56 18.24
C GLN A 152 1.96 6.54 19.26
N ALA A 153 1.07 5.64 18.85
CA ALA A 153 0.62 4.52 19.69
C ALA A 153 1.82 3.65 20.11
N GLY A 154 2.71 3.34 19.16
CA GLY A 154 3.94 2.61 19.41
C GLY A 154 4.88 3.35 20.37
N LYS A 155 5.06 4.66 20.19
CA LYS A 155 5.86 5.51 21.09
C LYS A 155 5.33 5.51 22.52
N ALA A 156 4.02 5.62 22.71
CA ALA A 156 3.40 5.61 24.02
C ALA A 156 3.64 4.26 24.74
N MET A 157 3.48 3.15 24.02
CA MET A 157 3.74 1.81 24.55
C MET A 157 5.23 1.57 24.83
N ALA A 158 6.11 2.11 24.00
CA ALA A 158 7.57 2.01 24.14
C ALA A 158 8.12 2.71 25.39
N ALA A 159 7.36 3.62 26.03
CA ALA A 159 7.79 4.34 27.23
C ALA A 159 8.22 3.38 28.36
N GLY A 160 7.51 2.27 28.54
CA GLY A 160 7.86 1.24 29.54
C GLY A 160 9.08 0.39 29.18
N CYS A 161 9.49 0.37 27.90
CA CYS A 161 10.59 -0.46 27.40
C CYS A 161 11.96 0.23 27.56
N VAL A 162 11.99 1.57 27.52
CA VAL A 162 13.21 2.39 27.56
C VAL A 162 14.05 2.15 28.81
N ALA A 163 13.42 1.83 29.95
CA ALA A 163 14.12 1.58 31.21
C ALA A 163 15.19 0.48 31.12
N CYS A 164 14.96 -0.54 30.28
CA CYS A 164 15.90 -1.65 30.09
C CYS A 164 16.60 -1.56 28.73
N HIS A 165 15.84 -1.31 27.65
CA HIS A 165 16.35 -1.32 26.29
C HIS A 165 17.05 -0.03 25.86
N GLY A 166 17.10 0.96 26.76
CA GLY A 166 17.76 2.24 26.56
C GLY A 166 16.96 3.22 25.72
N GLU A 167 17.42 4.47 25.75
CA GLU A 167 16.80 5.57 25.02
C GLU A 167 16.85 5.32 23.51
N GLY A 168 15.72 5.57 22.84
CA GLY A 168 15.55 5.24 21.42
C GLY A 168 15.63 3.74 21.09
N GLY A 169 15.74 2.85 22.09
CA GLY A 169 15.95 1.41 21.89
C GLY A 169 17.42 1.01 21.68
N VAL A 170 18.36 1.89 22.03
CA VAL A 170 19.81 1.59 22.02
C VAL A 170 20.23 1.14 23.41
N SER A 171 20.49 -0.16 23.58
CA SER A 171 20.76 -0.73 24.90
C SER A 171 22.06 -0.21 25.49
N LYS A 172 22.02 0.11 26.79
CA LYS A 172 23.20 0.42 27.63
C LYS A 172 23.41 -0.63 28.72
N THR A 173 22.55 -1.64 28.79
CA THR A 173 22.51 -2.63 29.86
C THR A 173 23.05 -3.96 29.35
N PRO A 174 24.18 -4.48 29.89
CA PRO A 174 24.72 -5.77 29.48
C PRO A 174 23.66 -6.88 29.51
N GLY A 175 23.56 -7.65 28.43
CA GLY A 175 22.60 -8.75 28.29
C GLY A 175 21.20 -8.33 27.84
N THR A 176 20.92 -7.03 27.78
CA THR A 176 19.66 -6.50 27.24
C THR A 176 19.84 -6.11 25.78
N PRO A 177 18.98 -6.54 24.86
CA PRO A 177 19.15 -6.24 23.45
C PRO A 177 18.76 -4.79 23.11
N SER A 178 19.45 -4.21 22.13
CA SER A 178 18.95 -3.07 21.37
C SER A 178 17.77 -3.50 20.50
N LEU A 179 16.76 -2.64 20.41
CA LEU A 179 15.54 -2.84 19.62
C LEU A 179 15.60 -2.16 18.24
N VAL A 180 16.58 -1.27 18.03
CA VAL A 180 16.80 -0.56 16.77
C VAL A 180 17.55 -1.39 15.73
N GLY A 181 17.38 -1.06 14.46
CA GLY A 181 18.02 -1.78 13.34
C GLY A 181 17.42 -3.17 13.06
N LEU A 182 16.37 -3.55 13.79
CA LEU A 182 15.62 -4.78 13.59
C LEU A 182 14.38 -4.52 12.73
N ASP A 183 14.06 -5.48 11.86
CA ASP A 183 12.84 -5.42 11.06
C ASP A 183 11.58 -5.58 11.95
N PRO A 184 10.50 -4.81 11.70
CA PRO A 184 9.25 -4.93 12.44
C PRO A 184 8.69 -6.34 12.47
N LYS A 185 8.79 -7.10 11.37
CA LYS A 185 8.27 -8.47 11.30
C LYS A 185 9.03 -9.39 12.25
N TYR A 186 10.35 -9.24 12.31
CA TYR A 186 11.18 -9.94 13.29
C TYR A 186 10.80 -9.52 14.71
N LEU A 187 10.68 -8.23 15.00
CA LEU A 187 10.34 -7.72 16.34
C LEU A 187 9.00 -8.25 16.83
N VAL A 188 7.95 -8.21 15.98
CA VAL A 188 6.63 -8.79 16.30
C VAL A 188 6.76 -10.28 16.61
N THR A 189 7.47 -11.04 15.77
CA THR A 189 7.68 -12.48 15.96
C THR A 189 8.40 -12.76 17.26
N ALA A 190 9.46 -12.01 17.58
CA ALA A 190 10.21 -12.13 18.82
C ALA A 190 9.35 -11.82 20.05
N MET A 191 8.55 -10.75 20.00
CA MET A 191 7.63 -10.38 21.09
C MET A 191 6.55 -11.45 21.28
N LYS A 192 5.98 -12.00 20.20
CA LYS A 192 5.04 -13.13 20.27
C LYS A 192 5.68 -14.37 20.90
N ALA A 193 6.93 -14.68 20.57
CA ALA A 193 7.66 -15.80 21.17
C ALA A 193 7.93 -15.60 22.68
N TYR A 194 8.20 -14.38 23.13
CA TYR A 194 8.30 -14.08 24.57
C TYR A 194 6.95 -14.20 25.27
N LYS A 195 5.89 -13.63 24.68
CA LYS A 195 4.52 -13.67 25.20
C LYS A 195 4.01 -15.11 25.33
N GLY A 196 4.24 -15.95 24.31
CA GLY A 196 3.84 -17.35 24.27
C GLY A 196 4.77 -18.32 25.02
N GLY A 197 5.93 -17.86 25.48
CA GLY A 197 6.88 -18.66 26.24
C GLY A 197 7.83 -19.54 25.41
N GLN A 198 7.76 -19.50 24.08
CA GLN A 198 8.75 -20.13 23.19
C GLN A 198 10.14 -19.53 23.37
N ARG A 199 10.20 -18.28 23.82
CA ARG A 199 11.41 -17.60 24.24
C ARG A 199 11.32 -17.26 25.72
N LYS A 200 12.01 -18.02 26.58
CA LYS A 200 11.90 -17.89 28.03
C LYS A 200 12.54 -16.58 28.53
N ASN A 201 11.75 -15.70 29.12
CA ASN A 201 12.18 -14.55 29.93
C ASN A 201 10.96 -13.96 30.65
N ASP A 202 10.93 -14.05 31.98
CA ASP A 202 9.75 -13.68 32.77
C ASP A 202 9.43 -12.18 32.71
N VAL A 203 10.45 -11.34 32.67
CA VAL A 203 10.31 -9.89 32.55
C VAL A 203 9.60 -9.54 31.24
N MET A 204 10.12 -10.03 30.10
CA MET A 204 9.51 -9.77 28.79
C MET A 204 8.13 -10.39 28.66
N LYS A 205 7.91 -11.59 29.20
CA LYS A 205 6.59 -12.24 29.20
C LYS A 205 5.57 -11.40 29.97
N SER A 206 5.93 -10.90 31.15
CA SER A 206 5.08 -10.04 31.97
C SER A 206 4.75 -8.71 31.28
N MET A 207 5.77 -8.04 30.72
CA MET A 207 5.62 -6.76 30.01
C MET A 207 4.68 -6.88 28.80
N LEU A 208 4.70 -8.02 28.10
CA LEU A 208 3.89 -8.27 26.90
C LEU A 208 2.56 -8.98 27.19
N ALA A 209 2.25 -9.32 28.44
CA ALA A 209 1.10 -10.15 28.79
C ALA A 209 -0.22 -9.55 28.29
N LYS A 210 -0.39 -8.23 28.40
CA LYS A 210 -1.60 -7.50 27.98
C LYS A 210 -1.53 -6.89 26.59
N ALA A 211 -0.39 -6.96 25.91
CA ALA A 211 -0.24 -6.39 24.56
C ALA A 211 -1.06 -7.17 23.52
N THR A 212 -1.84 -6.46 22.71
CA THR A 212 -2.56 -7.02 21.56
C THR A 212 -1.64 -7.12 20.33
N ASP A 213 -2.07 -7.84 19.28
CA ASP A 213 -1.32 -7.92 18.03
C ASP A 213 -1.09 -6.54 17.37
N ALA A 214 -2.06 -5.63 17.53
CA ALA A 214 -1.91 -4.25 17.09
C ALA A 214 -0.84 -3.52 17.92
N ASP A 215 -0.83 -3.69 19.25
CA ASP A 215 0.20 -3.10 20.12
C ASP A 215 1.59 -3.59 19.78
N LEU A 216 1.76 -4.90 19.56
CA LEU A 216 3.04 -5.48 19.15
C LEU A 216 3.53 -4.88 17.82
N SER A 217 2.62 -4.72 16.86
CA SER A 217 2.93 -4.12 15.56
C SER A 217 3.33 -2.65 15.70
N ASN A 218 2.62 -1.88 16.53
CA ASN A 218 2.90 -0.47 16.81
C ASN A 218 4.26 -0.28 17.50
N ILE A 219 4.57 -1.10 18.51
CA ILE A 219 5.88 -1.09 19.20
C ILE A 219 7.01 -1.40 18.21
N ALA A 220 6.83 -2.45 17.40
CA ALA A 220 7.83 -2.87 16.42
C ALA A 220 8.09 -1.78 15.37
N LEU A 221 7.04 -1.15 14.86
CA LEU A 221 7.14 -0.03 13.94
C LEU A 221 7.86 1.17 14.57
N HIS A 222 7.54 1.51 15.82
CA HIS A 222 8.18 2.62 16.52
C HIS A 222 9.70 2.48 16.57
N TYR A 223 10.20 1.29 16.93
CA TYR A 223 11.65 1.03 17.03
C TYR A 223 12.35 0.88 15.68
N ALA A 224 11.67 0.32 14.67
CA ALA A 224 12.21 0.23 13.32
C ALA A 224 12.45 1.59 12.67
N LEU A 225 11.69 2.62 13.07
CA LEU A 225 11.84 3.99 12.60
C LEU A 225 12.87 4.82 13.40
N GLN A 226 13.44 4.28 14.50
CA GLN A 226 14.49 4.97 15.24
C GLN A 226 15.82 4.88 14.52
N LYS A 227 16.67 5.90 14.67
CA LYS A 227 18.04 5.90 14.14
C LYS A 227 18.84 4.77 14.81
N PRO A 228 19.32 3.76 14.06
CA PRO A 228 20.10 2.69 14.66
C PRO A 228 21.45 3.20 15.14
N ALA A 229 21.89 2.64 16.27
CA ALA A 229 23.22 2.85 16.82
C ALA A 229 23.68 1.59 17.55
N ARG A 230 24.98 1.42 17.67
CA ARG A 230 25.57 0.30 18.41
C ARG A 230 25.18 0.36 19.88
N ALA A 231 24.92 -0.80 20.48
CA ALA A 231 24.72 -0.94 21.92
C ALA A 231 25.92 -0.31 22.67
N GLN A 232 25.63 0.45 23.71
CA GLN A 232 26.62 1.17 24.50
C GLN A 232 27.07 0.31 25.69
N THR A 233 27.60 -0.87 25.39
CA THR A 233 28.07 -1.83 26.40
C THR A 233 29.48 -2.29 26.10
N THR A 234 30.14 -2.88 27.09
CA THR A 234 31.45 -3.50 26.88
C THR A 234 31.33 -4.63 25.86
N VAL A 235 32.35 -4.77 25.02
CA VAL A 235 32.42 -5.75 23.93
C VAL A 235 33.55 -6.73 24.24
N PRO A 236 33.31 -7.76 25.08
CA PRO A 236 34.36 -8.69 25.46
C PRO A 236 34.56 -9.75 24.37
N GLY A 237 35.79 -9.96 23.90
CA GLY A 237 36.14 -10.97 22.90
C GLY A 237 37.10 -10.43 21.84
N ASP A 238 37.67 -11.34 21.03
CA ASP A 238 38.53 -11.00 19.90
C ASP A 238 37.67 -10.82 18.63
N GLN A 239 37.64 -9.59 18.10
CA GLN A 239 36.84 -9.24 16.94
C GLN A 239 37.40 -9.82 15.62
N GLU A 240 38.72 -10.00 15.50
CA GLU A 240 39.33 -10.56 14.29
C GLU A 240 39.10 -12.07 14.24
N ALA A 241 39.22 -12.75 15.38
CA ALA A 241 38.81 -14.14 15.49
C ALA A 241 37.30 -14.31 15.23
N GLY A 242 36.49 -13.37 15.72
CA GLY A 242 35.04 -13.34 15.49
C GLY A 242 34.67 -13.17 14.01
N LYS A 243 35.34 -12.25 13.31
CA LYS A 243 35.20 -12.03 11.87
C LYS A 243 35.53 -13.28 11.06
N SER A 244 36.60 -13.98 11.44
CA SER A 244 37.00 -15.21 10.76
C SER A 244 35.95 -16.31 10.94
N ALA A 245 35.35 -16.41 12.12
CA ALA A 245 34.29 -17.37 12.43
C ALA A 245 32.91 -16.99 11.84
N SER A 246 32.69 -15.71 11.48
CA SER A 246 31.36 -15.22 11.10
C SER A 246 30.93 -15.61 9.68
N ALA A 247 31.83 -16.17 8.87
CA ALA A 247 31.58 -16.50 7.46
C ALA A 247 30.33 -17.38 7.26
N VAL A 248 30.09 -18.35 8.15
CA VAL A 248 28.94 -19.25 8.08
C VAL A 248 27.60 -18.56 8.40
N CYS A 249 27.62 -17.42 9.10
CA CYS A 249 26.40 -16.70 9.48
C CYS A 249 25.97 -15.69 8.39
N ALA A 250 26.91 -15.23 7.58
CA ALA A 250 26.71 -14.17 6.59
C ALA A 250 25.63 -14.50 5.55
N GLY A 251 25.49 -15.78 5.19
CA GLY A 251 24.49 -16.24 4.21
C GLY A 251 23.04 -15.90 4.60
N CYS A 252 22.75 -15.77 5.89
CA CYS A 252 21.42 -15.41 6.38
C CYS A 252 21.39 -14.00 7.01
N HIS A 253 22.38 -13.66 7.83
CA HIS A 253 22.40 -12.41 8.59
C HIS A 253 23.07 -11.24 7.86
N GLY A 254 23.63 -11.47 6.66
CA GLY A 254 24.42 -10.52 5.89
C GLY A 254 25.88 -10.45 6.34
N ASP A 255 26.78 -10.05 5.45
CA ASP A 255 28.24 -10.05 5.67
C ASP A 255 28.69 -9.26 6.89
N GLN A 256 28.00 -8.15 7.17
CA GLN A 256 28.25 -7.28 8.32
C GLN A 256 27.19 -7.46 9.42
N GLY A 257 26.38 -8.52 9.36
CA GLY A 257 25.26 -8.74 10.28
C GLY A 257 24.08 -7.80 10.03
N VAL A 258 23.95 -7.24 8.83
CA VAL A 258 22.79 -6.46 8.40
C VAL A 258 21.93 -7.35 7.51
N SER A 259 20.79 -7.81 8.04
CA SER A 259 19.92 -8.73 7.32
C SER A 259 19.21 -8.03 6.16
N GLY A 260 19.17 -8.69 5.01
CA GLY A 260 18.38 -8.26 3.85
C GLY A 260 16.92 -8.73 3.88
N THR A 261 16.54 -9.57 4.85
CA THR A 261 15.20 -10.19 4.89
C THR A 261 14.43 -9.79 6.16
N PRO A 262 13.09 -9.65 6.10
CA PRO A 262 12.29 -9.24 7.26
C PRO A 262 12.23 -10.24 8.43
N VAL A 263 12.51 -11.51 8.19
CA VAL A 263 12.36 -12.59 9.19
C VAL A 263 13.68 -12.95 9.86
N THR A 264 14.81 -12.74 9.17
CA THR A 264 16.14 -12.93 9.76
C THR A 264 16.56 -11.64 10.44
N PRO A 265 16.96 -11.65 11.73
CA PRO A 265 17.36 -10.44 12.42
C PRO A 265 18.73 -9.94 11.97
N SER A 266 18.90 -8.62 11.97
CA SER A 266 20.22 -8.00 11.99
C SER A 266 20.92 -8.24 13.32
N LEU A 267 22.22 -8.55 13.25
CA LEU A 267 23.12 -8.75 14.39
C LEU A 267 24.02 -7.52 14.63
N ALA A 268 24.23 -6.70 13.59
CA ALA A 268 25.11 -5.54 13.63
C ALA A 268 24.74 -4.58 14.77
N GLY A 269 25.74 -4.19 15.57
CA GLY A 269 25.57 -3.22 16.66
C GLY A 269 24.75 -3.73 17.84
N GLN A 270 24.41 -5.02 17.89
CA GLN A 270 23.65 -5.62 18.99
C GLN A 270 24.53 -5.77 20.25
N ASN A 271 23.91 -5.83 21.43
CA ASN A 271 24.60 -6.05 22.69
C ASN A 271 25.36 -7.41 22.69
N ALA A 272 26.67 -7.38 22.90
CA ALA A 272 27.53 -8.57 22.81
C ALA A 272 27.14 -9.66 23.82
N GLN A 273 26.80 -9.29 25.05
CA GLN A 273 26.40 -10.25 26.07
C GLN A 273 25.04 -10.89 25.74
N TYR A 274 24.13 -10.12 25.14
CA TYR A 274 22.86 -10.65 24.64
C TYR A 274 23.08 -11.62 23.47
N LEU A 275 23.95 -11.30 22.52
CA LEU A 275 24.29 -12.21 21.42
C LEU A 275 24.87 -13.53 21.96
N ALA A 276 25.79 -13.44 22.92
CA ALA A 276 26.38 -14.61 23.54
C ALA A 276 25.33 -15.46 24.29
N ALA A 277 24.45 -14.81 25.05
CA ALA A 277 23.34 -15.48 25.73
C ALA A 277 22.36 -16.12 24.74
N ALA A 278 22.07 -15.46 23.63
CA ALA A 278 21.20 -15.99 22.58
C ALA A 278 21.79 -17.24 21.91
N LEU A 279 23.09 -17.23 21.57
CA LEU A 279 23.77 -18.39 20.99
C LEU A 279 23.78 -19.58 21.96
N ARG A 280 24.07 -19.34 23.25
CA ARG A 280 23.97 -20.38 24.29
C ARG A 280 22.54 -20.93 24.41
N ALA A 281 21.54 -20.06 24.39
CA ALA A 281 20.14 -20.46 24.47
C ALA A 281 19.66 -21.29 23.27
N TYR A 282 20.20 -21.03 22.07
CA TYR A 282 19.96 -21.90 20.91
C TYR A 282 20.66 -23.25 21.08
N LYS A 283 21.89 -23.26 21.59
CA LYS A 283 22.67 -24.47 21.83
C LYS A 283 22.03 -25.40 22.87
N ASP A 284 21.52 -24.86 23.97
CA ASP A 284 20.87 -25.62 25.05
C ASP A 284 19.37 -25.89 24.80
N GLY A 285 18.78 -25.28 23.77
CA GLY A 285 17.37 -25.45 23.39
C GLY A 285 16.38 -24.62 24.21
N SER A 286 16.83 -23.76 25.13
CA SER A 286 15.96 -22.82 25.85
C SER A 286 15.38 -21.73 24.94
N ARG A 287 15.97 -21.53 23.76
CA ARG A 287 15.43 -20.78 22.63
C ARG A 287 15.31 -21.70 21.41
N SER A 288 14.08 -21.92 20.94
CA SER A 288 13.82 -22.82 19.81
C SER A 288 13.98 -22.11 18.45
N ASP A 289 14.84 -22.66 17.60
CA ASP A 289 14.94 -22.45 16.15
C ASP A 289 15.92 -23.52 15.62
N GLU A 290 15.44 -24.46 14.81
CA GLU A 290 16.26 -25.61 14.38
C GLU A 290 17.47 -25.20 13.54
N SER A 291 17.33 -24.14 12.72
CA SER A 291 18.42 -23.65 11.89
C SER A 291 19.52 -23.07 12.77
N MET A 292 19.16 -22.14 13.67
CA MET A 292 20.13 -21.52 14.58
C MET A 292 20.73 -22.52 15.57
N LYS A 293 19.98 -23.53 16.02
CA LYS A 293 20.50 -24.60 16.87
C LYS A 293 21.60 -25.39 16.16
N ALA A 294 21.41 -25.75 14.88
CA ALA A 294 22.42 -26.46 14.11
C ALA A 294 23.74 -25.66 14.00
N PHE A 295 23.66 -24.35 13.76
CA PHE A 295 24.85 -23.49 13.74
C PHE A 295 25.46 -23.25 15.12
N ALA A 296 24.66 -23.18 16.18
CA ALA A 296 25.14 -22.94 17.53
C ALA A 296 25.76 -24.19 18.19
N ALA A 297 25.35 -25.39 17.77
CA ALA A 297 25.77 -26.65 18.37
C ALA A 297 27.30 -26.87 18.34
N SER A 298 27.95 -26.45 17.26
CA SER A 298 29.40 -26.62 17.05
C SER A 298 30.27 -25.52 17.67
N LEU A 299 29.67 -24.43 18.16
CA LEU A 299 30.42 -23.30 18.72
C LEU A 299 30.82 -23.57 20.17
N ASP A 300 32.10 -23.37 20.52
CA ASP A 300 32.54 -23.30 21.91
C ASP A 300 32.31 -21.89 22.51
N ASP A 301 32.53 -21.75 23.82
CA ASP A 301 32.33 -20.47 24.51
C ASP A 301 33.26 -19.34 24.02
N GLY A 302 34.46 -19.68 23.54
CA GLY A 302 35.40 -18.72 22.97
C GLY A 302 34.90 -18.17 21.65
N ALA A 303 34.46 -19.05 20.74
CA ALA A 303 33.86 -18.69 19.46
C ALA A 303 32.58 -17.87 19.65
N ILE A 304 31.70 -18.26 20.58
CA ILE A 304 30.49 -17.49 20.92
C ILE A 304 30.86 -16.07 21.35
N LYS A 305 31.85 -15.93 22.23
CA LYS A 305 32.31 -14.61 22.72
C LYS A 305 32.89 -13.76 21.59
N ASN A 306 33.73 -14.34 20.74
CA ASN A 306 34.38 -13.64 19.62
C ASN A 306 33.37 -13.21 18.54
N LEU A 307 32.45 -14.09 18.14
CA LEU A 307 31.35 -13.77 17.22
C LEU A 307 30.49 -12.63 17.75
N SER A 308 30.13 -12.70 19.04
CA SER A 308 29.34 -11.66 19.70
C SER A 308 30.08 -10.33 19.75
N ALA A 309 31.39 -10.35 19.97
CA ALA A 309 32.23 -9.16 19.95
C ALA A 309 32.29 -8.53 18.55
N TYR A 310 32.51 -9.35 17.52
CA TYR A 310 32.55 -8.91 16.13
C TYR A 310 31.25 -8.20 15.71
N TYR A 311 30.08 -8.85 15.88
CA TYR A 311 28.81 -8.26 15.45
C TYR A 311 28.41 -7.03 16.27
N ALA A 312 28.72 -6.99 17.56
CA ALA A 312 28.47 -5.80 18.39
C ALA A 312 29.27 -4.57 17.93
N ALA A 313 30.44 -4.78 17.33
CA ALA A 313 31.27 -3.71 16.80
C ALA A 313 30.78 -3.17 15.45
N GLN A 314 29.99 -3.95 14.70
CA GLN A 314 29.48 -3.56 13.37
C GLN A 314 28.49 -2.40 13.43
N GLN A 315 28.41 -1.66 12.32
CA GLN A 315 27.48 -0.54 12.18
C GLN A 315 26.08 -1.03 11.82
N PRO A 316 25.05 -0.83 12.66
CA PRO A 316 23.69 -1.16 12.32
C PRO A 316 23.16 -0.23 11.21
N GLN A 317 22.26 -0.76 10.39
CA GLN A 317 21.59 -0.03 9.33
C GLN A 317 20.07 0.00 9.57
N PRO A 318 19.36 1.04 9.13
CA PRO A 318 17.92 1.09 9.26
C PRO A 318 17.28 -0.03 8.42
N PRO A 319 16.24 -0.70 8.93
CA PRO A 319 15.47 -1.63 8.12
C PRO A 319 14.76 -0.87 6.99
N LYS A 320 14.39 -1.56 5.91
CA LYS A 320 13.67 -0.96 4.76
C LYS A 320 12.19 -0.76 5.10
N VAL A 321 11.91 0.13 6.04
CA VAL A 321 10.56 0.43 6.54
C VAL A 321 10.31 1.92 6.40
N SER A 322 9.18 2.28 5.82
CA SER A 322 8.74 3.68 5.72
C SER A 322 7.71 3.99 6.80
N LYS A 323 7.68 5.25 7.26
CA LYS A 323 6.64 5.74 8.17
C LYS A 323 5.27 5.56 7.50
N PRO A 324 4.26 4.95 8.17
CA PRO A 324 2.90 4.94 7.66
C PRO A 324 2.40 6.37 7.45
N VAL A 325 1.72 6.59 6.33
CA VAL A 325 1.10 7.87 6.00
C VAL A 325 -0.22 7.93 6.76
N SER A 326 -0.45 9.03 7.48
CA SER A 326 -1.70 9.23 8.22
C SER A 326 -2.90 9.41 7.29
N ILE A 327 -4.11 9.19 7.80
CA ILE A 327 -5.34 9.42 7.01
C ILE A 327 -5.48 10.87 6.59
N ALA A 328 -5.04 11.83 7.42
CA ALA A 328 -5.04 13.24 7.05
C ALA A 328 -4.10 13.52 5.86
N GLU A 329 -2.91 12.92 5.86
CA GLU A 329 -1.96 13.06 4.75
C GLU A 329 -2.44 12.36 3.48
N TRP A 330 -3.08 11.19 3.60
CA TRP A 330 -3.70 10.53 2.44
C TRP A 330 -4.87 11.33 1.89
N ALA A 331 -5.79 11.80 2.75
CA ALA A 331 -6.91 12.63 2.34
C ALA A 331 -6.43 13.90 1.63
N GLN A 332 -5.38 14.56 2.11
CA GLN A 332 -4.78 15.70 1.41
C GLN A 332 -4.26 15.36 0.00
N LYS A 333 -3.76 14.14 -0.23
CA LYS A 333 -3.33 13.70 -1.57
C LYS A 333 -4.52 13.43 -2.48
N CYS A 334 -5.54 12.75 -1.97
CA CYS A 334 -6.77 12.43 -2.69
C CYS A 334 -7.58 13.71 -3.05
N ASP A 335 -7.70 14.65 -2.10
CA ASP A 335 -8.44 15.90 -2.23
C ASP A 335 -7.86 16.84 -3.29
N ARG A 336 -6.59 16.68 -3.69
CA ARG A 336 -5.99 17.44 -4.81
C ARG A 336 -6.74 17.26 -6.13
N CYS A 337 -7.38 16.10 -6.32
CA CYS A 337 -8.24 15.83 -7.48
C CYS A 337 -9.71 15.76 -7.06
N HIS A 338 -10.01 15.10 -5.94
CA HIS A 338 -11.38 14.87 -5.51
C HIS A 338 -12.00 16.03 -4.73
N GLY A 339 -11.31 17.16 -4.62
CA GLY A 339 -11.76 18.36 -3.91
C GLY A 339 -11.71 18.21 -2.39
N ILE A 340 -11.85 19.34 -1.69
CA ILE A 340 -11.76 19.38 -0.22
C ILE A 340 -12.80 18.44 0.40
N ASN A 341 -12.34 17.54 1.27
CA ASN A 341 -13.15 16.49 1.89
C ASN A 341 -13.87 15.59 0.87
N GLY A 342 -13.28 15.38 -0.32
CA GLY A 342 -13.85 14.56 -1.38
C GLY A 342 -15.03 15.22 -2.12
N ASN A 343 -15.19 16.54 -2.05
CA ASN A 343 -16.21 17.28 -2.78
C ASN A 343 -15.63 17.98 -4.02
N SER A 344 -15.39 17.24 -5.10
CA SER A 344 -14.74 17.78 -6.30
C SER A 344 -15.62 18.83 -6.98
N THR A 345 -15.08 19.96 -7.38
CA THR A 345 -15.84 20.95 -8.18
C THR A 345 -15.68 20.71 -9.68
N ASP A 346 -14.71 19.90 -10.10
CA ASP A 346 -14.53 19.52 -11.50
C ASP A 346 -15.68 18.59 -11.94
N PRO A 347 -16.42 18.90 -13.02
CA PRO A 347 -17.52 18.09 -13.49
C PRO A 347 -17.13 16.66 -13.92
N ARG A 348 -15.84 16.42 -14.18
CA ARG A 348 -15.31 15.14 -14.67
C ARG A 348 -14.77 14.25 -13.57
N LEU A 349 -14.54 14.80 -12.37
CA LEU A 349 -13.97 14.06 -11.26
C LEU A 349 -15.07 13.68 -10.25
N PRO A 350 -15.08 12.44 -9.74
CA PRO A 350 -16.11 12.02 -8.82
C PRO A 350 -15.95 12.70 -7.46
N ALA A 351 -17.09 13.04 -6.86
CA ALA A 351 -17.18 13.25 -5.42
C ALA A 351 -17.08 11.90 -4.68
N LEU A 352 -16.27 11.90 -3.63
CA LEU A 352 -16.09 10.76 -2.71
C LEU A 352 -16.90 10.94 -1.42
N ALA A 353 -17.25 12.18 -1.07
CA ALA A 353 -17.97 12.49 0.16
C ALA A 353 -19.33 11.77 0.21
N ALA A 354 -19.66 11.20 1.37
CA ALA A 354 -20.86 10.40 1.63
C ALA A 354 -21.08 9.23 0.65
N GLN A 355 -20.03 8.83 -0.08
CA GLN A 355 -20.04 7.58 -0.82
C GLN A 355 -19.87 6.42 0.16
N ARG A 356 -20.39 5.25 -0.18
CA ARG A 356 -20.33 4.11 0.73
C ARG A 356 -18.93 3.56 0.90
N ALA A 357 -18.58 3.19 2.13
CA ALA A 357 -17.26 2.67 2.47
C ALA A 357 -16.95 1.38 1.69
N ASP A 358 -17.87 0.40 1.70
CA ASP A 358 -17.70 -0.86 0.99
C ASP A 358 -17.51 -0.70 -0.53
N TYR A 359 -18.24 0.24 -1.15
CA TYR A 359 -18.02 0.61 -2.55
C TYR A 359 -16.63 1.23 -2.77
N LEU A 360 -16.21 2.17 -1.92
CA LEU A 360 -14.90 2.81 -2.04
C LEU A 360 -13.75 1.79 -1.86
N GLU A 361 -13.88 0.85 -0.92
CA GLU A 361 -12.93 -0.25 -0.72
C GLU A 361 -12.82 -1.10 -2.00
N LYS A 362 -13.96 -1.60 -2.50
CA LYS A 362 -14.01 -2.37 -3.75
C LYS A 362 -13.34 -1.62 -4.90
N VAL A 363 -13.63 -0.34 -5.07
CA VAL A 363 -13.10 0.45 -6.18
C VAL A 363 -11.59 0.67 -6.06
N LEU A 364 -11.08 0.95 -4.85
CA LEU A 364 -9.65 1.11 -4.63
C LEU A 364 -8.90 -0.21 -4.92
N HIS A 365 -9.45 -1.35 -4.50
CA HIS A 365 -8.92 -2.67 -4.86
C HIS A 365 -8.98 -2.92 -6.37
N ALA A 366 -10.09 -2.58 -7.03
CA ALA A 366 -10.24 -2.77 -8.47
C ALA A 366 -9.23 -1.94 -9.28
N TYR A 367 -8.90 -0.72 -8.84
CA TYR A 367 -7.83 0.07 -9.45
C TYR A 367 -6.46 -0.57 -9.24
N ARG A 368 -6.18 -1.09 -8.04
CA ARG A 368 -4.91 -1.76 -7.72
C ARG A 368 -4.70 -3.02 -8.56
N THR A 369 -5.74 -3.83 -8.75
CA THR A 369 -5.64 -5.07 -9.53
C THR A 369 -5.76 -4.85 -11.04
N GLY A 370 -6.05 -3.63 -11.48
CA GLY A 370 -6.31 -3.31 -12.89
C GLY A 370 -7.67 -3.77 -13.39
N ALA A 371 -8.52 -4.35 -12.54
CA ALA A 371 -9.92 -4.68 -12.87
C ALA A 371 -10.73 -3.42 -13.25
N ARG A 372 -10.36 -2.26 -12.68
CA ARG A 372 -10.81 -0.94 -13.11
C ARG A 372 -9.63 -0.14 -13.64
N LYS A 373 -9.74 0.39 -14.86
CA LYS A 373 -8.64 1.09 -15.54
C LYS A 373 -8.64 2.59 -15.23
N SER A 374 -7.53 3.08 -14.67
CA SER A 374 -7.17 4.50 -14.60
C SER A 374 -5.69 4.58 -14.20
N PRO A 375 -4.79 5.12 -15.05
CA PRO A 375 -3.37 5.21 -14.70
C PRO A 375 -3.12 5.97 -13.39
N GLN A 376 -3.87 7.06 -13.19
CA GLN A 376 -3.76 7.91 -12.00
C GLN A 376 -4.22 7.17 -10.76
N MET A 377 -5.40 6.54 -10.79
CA MET A 377 -5.91 5.83 -9.61
C MET A 377 -5.18 4.51 -9.35
N ALA A 378 -4.66 3.84 -10.38
CA ALA A 378 -3.78 2.69 -10.19
C ALA A 378 -2.53 3.10 -9.39
N ALA A 379 -1.85 4.19 -9.79
CA ALA A 379 -0.69 4.70 -9.06
C ALA A 379 -1.04 5.14 -7.63
N MET A 380 -2.21 5.75 -7.42
CA MET A 380 -2.65 6.14 -6.08
C MET A 380 -2.99 4.94 -5.20
N SER A 381 -3.62 3.88 -5.74
CA SER A 381 -4.04 2.69 -4.99
C SER A 381 -2.92 1.69 -4.74
N ASP A 382 -1.90 1.64 -5.60
CA ASP A 382 -0.77 0.69 -5.52
C ASP A 382 0.04 0.85 -4.23
N VAL A 383 0.19 2.09 -3.77
CA VAL A 383 0.97 2.44 -2.58
C VAL A 383 0.18 2.39 -1.27
N LEU A 384 -1.14 2.16 -1.34
CA LEU A 384 -1.99 2.03 -0.15
C LEU A 384 -1.80 0.64 0.46
N THR A 385 -1.82 0.55 1.79
CA THR A 385 -2.02 -0.72 2.48
C THR A 385 -3.51 -1.09 2.54
N GLU A 386 -3.83 -2.31 2.99
CA GLU A 386 -5.23 -2.70 3.26
C GLU A 386 -5.87 -1.80 4.31
N THR A 387 -5.12 -1.45 5.35
CA THR A 387 -5.57 -0.54 6.41
C THR A 387 -5.80 0.87 5.87
N ASP A 388 -4.96 1.35 4.94
CA ASP A 388 -5.18 2.65 4.30
C ASP A 388 -6.48 2.68 3.48
N ILE A 389 -6.74 1.64 2.68
CA ILE A 389 -7.97 1.52 1.89
C ILE A 389 -9.21 1.60 2.79
N MET A 390 -9.27 0.73 3.80
CA MET A 390 -10.40 0.68 4.74
C MET A 390 -10.61 2.02 5.45
N ASN A 391 -9.53 2.63 5.94
CA ASN A 391 -9.62 3.89 6.66
C ASN A 391 -9.99 5.09 5.76
N LEU A 392 -9.49 5.14 4.52
CA LEU A 392 -9.85 6.17 3.55
C LEU A 392 -11.31 6.04 3.12
N ALA A 393 -11.78 4.82 2.87
CA ALA A 393 -13.17 4.55 2.56
C ALA A 393 -14.10 5.00 3.70
N ALA A 394 -13.79 4.60 4.94
CA ALA A 394 -14.53 5.03 6.12
C ALA A 394 -14.45 6.55 6.36
N HIS A 395 -13.31 7.18 6.05
CA HIS A 395 -13.12 8.63 6.14
C HIS A 395 -14.09 9.36 5.20
N TYR A 396 -14.08 9.06 3.90
CA TYR A 396 -14.91 9.74 2.91
C TYR A 396 -16.41 9.45 3.06
N ALA A 397 -16.77 8.24 3.53
CA ALA A 397 -18.16 7.90 3.84
C ALA A 397 -18.78 8.79 4.93
N ARG A 398 -17.95 9.36 5.83
CA ARG A 398 -18.39 10.28 6.88
C ARG A 398 -18.31 11.75 6.48
N GLN A 399 -17.81 12.07 5.29
CA GLN A 399 -17.73 13.46 4.85
C GLN A 399 -19.09 13.96 4.38
N LYS A 400 -19.41 15.21 4.72
CA LYS A 400 -20.62 15.87 4.23
C LYS A 400 -20.50 16.14 2.73
N ALA A 401 -21.32 15.45 1.95
CA ALA A 401 -21.43 15.67 0.53
C ALA A 401 -22.09 17.02 0.22
N ARG A 402 -21.62 17.66 -0.85
CA ARG A 402 -22.13 18.93 -1.37
C ARG A 402 -22.51 18.75 -2.83
N ALA A 403 -23.74 19.14 -3.16
CA ALA A 403 -24.15 19.33 -4.54
C ALA A 403 -23.35 20.47 -5.19
N VAL A 404 -23.09 20.36 -6.48
CA VAL A 404 -22.41 21.39 -7.27
C VAL A 404 -23.36 21.86 -8.36
N VAL A 405 -23.57 23.17 -8.43
CA VAL A 405 -24.32 23.82 -9.50
C VAL A 405 -23.33 24.47 -10.45
N TYR A 406 -23.43 24.14 -11.73
CA TYR A 406 -22.60 24.74 -12.77
C TYR A 406 -23.34 25.90 -13.41
N VAL A 407 -22.68 27.06 -13.49
CA VAL A 407 -23.23 28.26 -14.12
C VAL A 407 -22.49 28.51 -15.42
N THR A 408 -23.23 28.69 -16.52
CA THR A 408 -22.66 29.16 -17.79
C THR A 408 -22.40 30.66 -17.69
N LEU A 409 -21.14 31.06 -17.85
CA LEU A 409 -20.82 32.48 -18.05
C LEU A 409 -21.03 32.83 -19.53
N PRO A 410 -21.66 33.97 -19.84
CA PRO A 410 -21.76 34.43 -21.23
C PRO A 410 -20.36 34.59 -21.83
N ALA A 411 -20.20 34.21 -23.10
CA ALA A 411 -18.95 34.43 -23.82
C ALA A 411 -18.63 35.94 -23.85
N LYS A 412 -17.38 36.28 -23.54
CA LYS A 412 -16.89 37.66 -23.62
C LYS A 412 -16.73 38.11 -25.06
#